data_AF-A0A432VXC7-F1
#
_entry.id   AF-A0A432VXC7-F1
#
_cell.length_a   1.000
_cell.length_b   1.000
_cell.length_c   1.000
_cell.angle_alpha   90.00
_cell.angle_beta   90.00
_cell.angle_gamma   90.00
#
_symmetry.space_group_name_H-M   'P 1'
#
loop_
_entity.id
_entity.type
_entity.pdbx_description
1 polymer ?
#
loop_
_entity_poly.entity_id
_entity_poly.type
_entity_poly.pdbx_seq_one_letter_code
_entity_poly.pdbx_strand_id
1 'polypeptide(L)'
;MSRLIDVNENIEHALEQLKIAVQDAIRHSATSADRPFTHIDDISELVAVYRKEHGLSKGDFTLMAGVTPHTMRRFENEPTSMRVDTLMSILQSFGMTLYAGPIDE
;
A
#
# COMPACT_ATOMS: atom_id res chain seq x y z
N MET A 1 53.83 4.15 1.77
CA MET A 1 52.99 3.29 0.90
C MET A 1 51.71 2.95 1.67
N SER A 2 50.71 3.85 1.72
CA SER A 2 49.51 3.66 2.58
C SER A 2 48.29 4.40 2.04
N ARG A 3 47.96 4.20 0.75
CA ARG A 3 46.77 4.79 0.11
C ARG A 3 45.92 3.79 -0.66
N LEU A 4 46.42 2.57 -0.87
CA LEU A 4 45.73 1.53 -1.64
C LEU A 4 44.78 0.68 -0.79
N ILE A 5 44.94 0.69 0.55
CA ILE A 5 44.13 -0.13 1.47
C ILE A 5 42.83 0.60 1.85
N ASP A 6 42.88 1.91 2.15
CA ASP A 6 41.70 2.72 2.48
C ASP A 6 40.66 2.83 1.36
N VAL A 7 41.11 2.71 0.10
CA VAL A 7 40.20 2.76 -1.06
C VAL A 7 39.32 1.51 -1.12
N ASN A 8 39.84 0.37 -0.66
CA ASN A 8 39.10 -0.89 -0.72
C ASN A 8 37.98 -0.94 0.32
N GLU A 9 38.25 -0.50 1.55
CA GLU A 9 37.23 -0.42 2.61
C GLU A 9 36.12 0.59 2.29
N ASN A 10 36.46 1.74 1.71
CA ASN A 10 35.46 2.72 1.29
C ASN A 10 34.57 2.22 0.14
N ILE A 11 35.12 1.40 -0.77
CA ILE A 11 34.33 0.79 -1.85
C ILE A 11 33.39 -0.28 -1.30
N GLU A 12 33.87 -1.12 -0.38
CA GLU A 12 33.04 -2.14 0.28
C GLU A 12 31.89 -1.49 1.07
N HIS A 13 32.19 -0.43 1.81
CA HIS A 13 31.17 0.30 2.57
C HIS A 13 30.15 1.01 1.66
N ALA A 14 30.59 1.55 0.52
CA ALA A 14 29.70 2.16 -0.47
C ALA A 14 28.78 1.13 -1.15
N LEU A 15 29.31 -0.07 -1.43
CA LEU A 15 28.52 -1.18 -1.98
C LEU A 15 27.48 -1.69 -0.99
N GLU A 16 27.83 -1.77 0.31
CA GLU A 16 26.87 -2.18 1.33
C GLU A 16 25.74 -1.15 1.50
N GLN A 17 26.07 0.14 1.52
CA GLN A 17 25.06 1.21 1.54
C GLN A 17 24.17 1.19 0.29
N LEU A 18 24.75 0.93 -0.89
CA LEU A 18 23.99 0.80 -2.14
C LEU A 18 23.04 -0.41 -2.09
N LYS A 19 23.50 -1.55 -1.55
CA LYS A 19 22.69 -2.76 -1.40
C LYS A 19 21.50 -2.51 -0.47
N ILE A 20 21.71 -1.82 0.66
CA ILE A 20 20.64 -1.44 1.58
C ILE A 20 19.63 -0.51 0.89
N ALA A 21 20.12 0.53 0.20
CA ALA A 21 19.26 1.47 -0.52
C ALA A 21 18.47 0.80 -1.64
N VAL A 22 19.06 -0.16 -2.36
CA VAL A 22 18.39 -0.94 -3.40
C VAL A 22 17.36 -1.90 -2.79
N GLN A 23 17.68 -2.57 -1.67
CA GLN A 23 16.72 -3.43 -0.97
C GLN A 23 15.52 -2.64 -0.45
N ASP A 24 15.76 -1.47 0.12
CA ASP A 24 14.69 -0.56 0.54
C ASP A 24 13.89 -0.08 -0.68
N ALA A 25 14.54 0.34 -1.77
CA ALA A 25 13.83 0.74 -2.99
C ALA A 25 13.00 -0.40 -3.58
N ILE A 26 13.48 -1.65 -3.56
CA ILE A 26 12.71 -2.83 -3.99
C ILE A 26 11.52 -3.08 -3.06
N ARG A 27 11.72 -2.98 -1.74
CA ARG A 27 10.65 -3.14 -0.76
C ARG A 27 9.53 -2.11 -0.94
N HIS A 28 9.87 -0.89 -1.32
CA HIS A 28 8.92 0.21 -1.57
C HIS A 28 8.43 0.27 -3.04
N SER A 29 9.04 -0.47 -3.96
CA SER A 29 8.65 -0.53 -5.38
C SER A 29 7.93 -1.83 -5.77
N ALA A 30 7.74 -2.75 -4.82
CA ALA A 30 6.74 -3.79 -4.92
C ALA A 30 5.37 -3.12 -5.07
N THR A 31 5.02 -2.87 -6.33
CA THR A 31 3.72 -2.37 -6.73
C THR A 31 2.67 -3.36 -6.24
N SER A 32 1.53 -2.82 -5.79
CA SER A 32 0.41 -3.60 -5.23
C SER A 32 -0.04 -4.79 -6.11
N ALA A 33 0.33 -4.78 -7.39
CA ALA A 33 0.09 -5.84 -8.36
C ALA A 33 0.74 -7.21 -8.03
N ASP A 34 1.82 -7.26 -7.23
CA ASP A 34 2.47 -8.53 -6.86
C ASP A 34 1.84 -9.22 -5.63
N ARG A 35 0.88 -8.57 -4.97
CA ARG A 35 0.12 -9.16 -3.85
C ARG A 35 -1.36 -9.23 -4.24
N PRO A 36 -1.86 -10.39 -4.73
CA PRO A 36 -3.26 -10.52 -5.14
C PRO A 36 -4.25 -10.39 -3.98
N PHE A 37 -3.76 -10.38 -2.73
CA PHE A 37 -4.57 -10.26 -1.53
C PHE A 37 -4.01 -9.17 -0.62
N THR A 38 -4.90 -8.32 -0.11
CA THR A 38 -4.59 -7.27 0.86
C THR A 38 -5.44 -7.51 2.10
N HIS A 39 -4.84 -7.44 3.28
CA HIS A 39 -5.59 -7.55 4.53
C HIS A 39 -6.55 -6.36 4.65
N ILE A 40 -7.74 -6.57 5.21
CA ILE A 40 -8.76 -5.53 5.28
C ILE A 40 -8.30 -4.30 6.07
N ASP A 41 -7.41 -4.49 7.04
CA ASP A 41 -6.84 -3.38 7.83
C ASP A 41 -5.88 -2.48 7.03
N ASP A 42 -5.29 -3.00 5.94
CA ASP A 42 -4.37 -2.27 5.07
C ASP A 42 -5.09 -1.55 3.91
N ILE A 43 -6.42 -1.54 3.92
CA ILE A 43 -7.24 -0.98 2.83
C ILE A 43 -6.96 0.51 2.59
N SER A 44 -6.58 1.25 3.63
CA SER A 44 -6.26 2.68 3.54
C SER A 44 -5.07 2.95 2.64
N GLU A 45 -4.03 2.10 2.70
CA GLU A 45 -2.85 2.19 1.86
C GLU A 45 -3.23 1.89 0.41
N LEU A 46 -4.01 0.83 0.20
CA LEU A 46 -4.46 0.43 -1.13
C LEU A 46 -5.32 1.52 -1.78
N VAL A 47 -6.24 2.13 -1.02
CA VAL A 47 -7.04 3.28 -1.46
C VAL A 47 -6.15 4.47 -1.83
N ALA A 48 -5.13 4.76 -1.02
CA ALA A 48 -4.20 5.86 -1.27
C ALA A 48 -3.40 5.64 -2.58
N VAL A 49 -2.94 4.41 -2.82
CA VAL A 49 -2.25 4.02 -4.06
C VAL A 49 -3.18 4.17 -5.26
N TYR A 50 -4.38 3.55 -5.21
CA TYR A 50 -5.36 3.63 -6.29
C TYR A 50 -5.70 5.09 -6.65
N ARG A 51 -5.96 5.92 -5.64
CA ARG A 51 -6.25 7.34 -5.87
C ARG A 51 -5.10 8.08 -6.53
N LYS A 52 -3.86 7.76 -6.16
CA LYS A 52 -2.66 8.38 -6.76
C LYS A 52 -2.48 7.93 -8.22
N GLU A 53 -2.66 6.65 -8.50
CA GLU A 53 -2.57 6.08 -9.86
C GLU A 53 -3.62 6.65 -10.81
N HIS A 54 -4.83 6.89 -10.30
CA HIS A 54 -5.95 7.42 -11.07
C HIS A 54 -6.13 8.95 -10.98
N GLY A 55 -5.25 9.66 -10.27
CA GLY A 55 -5.32 11.12 -10.13
C GLY A 55 -6.56 11.63 -9.38
N LEU A 56 -7.12 10.85 -8.46
CA LEU A 56 -8.38 11.14 -7.77
C LEU A 56 -8.18 11.89 -6.45
N SER A 57 -8.94 12.96 -6.23
CA SER A 57 -9.03 13.58 -4.91
C SER A 57 -9.81 12.67 -3.92
N LYS A 58 -9.76 12.98 -2.61
CA LYS A 58 -10.59 12.26 -1.62
C LYS A 58 -12.08 12.48 -1.89
N GLY A 59 -12.43 13.67 -2.38
CA GLY A 59 -13.81 14.02 -2.74
C GLY A 59 -14.29 13.19 -3.91
N ASP A 60 -13.52 13.12 -4.99
CA ASP A 60 -13.87 12.33 -6.18
C ASP A 60 -14.01 10.84 -5.83
N PHE A 61 -13.07 10.32 -5.03
CA PHE A 61 -13.11 8.94 -4.56
C PHE A 61 -14.37 8.64 -3.74
N THR A 62 -14.76 9.56 -2.87
CA THR A 62 -16.00 9.47 -2.06
C THR A 62 -17.25 9.49 -2.95
N LEU A 63 -17.27 10.37 -3.95
CA LEU A 63 -18.38 10.51 -4.91
C LEU A 63 -18.52 9.26 -5.80
N MET A 64 -17.41 8.71 -6.28
CA MET A 64 -17.40 7.50 -7.11
C MET A 64 -17.94 6.28 -6.35
N ALA A 65 -17.61 6.15 -5.07
CA ALA A 65 -18.17 5.11 -4.21
C ALA A 65 -19.65 5.33 -3.84
N GLY A 66 -20.23 6.49 -4.12
CA GLY A 66 -21.61 6.81 -3.78
C GLY A 66 -21.86 6.86 -2.26
N VAL A 67 -20.82 7.15 -1.46
CA VAL A 67 -20.92 7.19 0.01
C VAL A 67 -20.66 8.58 0.57
N THR A 68 -20.99 8.79 1.84
CA THR A 68 -20.70 10.07 2.51
C THR A 68 -19.21 10.18 2.89
N PRO A 69 -18.67 11.40 3.06
CA PRO A 69 -17.31 11.59 3.56
C PRO A 69 -17.05 10.99 4.96
N HIS A 70 -18.12 10.81 5.76
CA HIS A 70 -18.03 10.14 7.05
C HIS A 70 -17.84 8.63 6.85
N THR A 71 -18.63 8.01 5.97
CA THR A 71 -18.52 6.59 5.63
C THR A 71 -17.16 6.26 5.02
N MET A 72 -16.66 7.12 4.11
CA MET A 72 -15.33 6.93 3.51
C MET A 72 -14.20 7.02 4.54
N ARG A 73 -14.28 7.97 5.48
CA ARG A 73 -13.31 8.04 6.59
C ARG A 73 -13.32 6.80 7.46
N ARG A 74 -14.51 6.25 7.72
CA ARG A 74 -14.65 5.03 8.50
C ARG A 74 -14.08 3.81 7.76
N PHE A 75 -14.28 3.75 6.45
CA PHE A 75 -13.68 2.74 5.58
C PHE A 75 -12.16 2.78 5.58
N GLU A 76 -11.56 3.98 5.54
CA GLU A 76 -10.10 4.13 5.61
C GLU A 76 -9.53 3.80 7.02
N ASN A 77 -10.24 4.09 8.11
CA ASN A 77 -9.66 3.98 9.46
C ASN A 77 -10.04 2.71 10.22
N GLU A 78 -11.28 2.23 10.06
CA GLU A 78 -11.86 1.12 10.83
C GLU A 78 -12.78 0.24 9.95
N PRO A 79 -12.26 -0.34 8.85
CA PRO A 79 -13.06 -1.08 7.88
C PRO A 79 -13.75 -2.30 8.51
N THR A 80 -13.11 -3.00 9.45
CA THR A 80 -13.66 -4.18 10.15
C THR A 80 -14.89 -3.88 10.99
N SER A 81 -15.09 -2.62 11.42
CA SER A 81 -16.28 -2.22 12.15
C SER A 81 -17.52 -2.10 11.24
N MET A 82 -17.31 -1.96 9.92
CA MET A 82 -18.37 -1.65 8.97
C MET A 82 -19.18 -2.88 8.60
N ARG A 83 -20.42 -2.64 8.15
CA ARG A 83 -21.25 -3.70 7.56
C ARG A 83 -20.59 -4.22 6.29
N VAL A 84 -20.55 -5.54 6.13
CA VAL A 84 -19.98 -6.22 4.96
C VAL A 84 -20.59 -5.70 3.65
N ASP A 85 -21.91 -5.51 3.57
CA ASP A 85 -22.58 -4.97 2.38
C ASP A 85 -22.02 -3.60 1.96
N THR A 86 -21.74 -2.73 2.94
CA THR A 86 -21.18 -1.40 2.70
C THR A 86 -19.73 -1.49 2.24
N LEU A 87 -18.94 -2.36 2.87
CA LEU A 87 -17.55 -2.62 2.45
C LEU A 87 -17.51 -3.12 1.01
N MET A 88 -18.32 -4.13 0.68
CA MET A 88 -18.42 -4.68 -0.66
C MET A 88 -18.86 -3.63 -1.69
N SER A 89 -19.87 -2.82 -1.38
CA SER A 89 -20.32 -1.75 -2.27
C SER A 89 -19.21 -0.72 -2.56
N ILE A 90 -18.43 -0.34 -1.55
CA ILE A 90 -17.30 0.58 -1.72
C ILE A 90 -16.21 -0.09 -2.56
N LEU A 91 -15.78 -1.30 -2.20
CA LEU A 91 -14.76 -2.06 -2.93
C LEU A 91 -15.12 -2.28 -4.40
N GLN A 92 -16.37 -2.64 -4.69
CA GLN A 92 -16.86 -2.86 -6.05
C GLN A 92 -16.77 -1.60 -6.93
N SER A 93 -16.96 -0.41 -6.34
CA SER A 93 -16.81 0.85 -7.09
C SER A 93 -15.39 1.09 -7.61
N PHE A 94 -14.41 0.34 -7.09
CA PHE A 94 -13.00 0.39 -7.46
C PHE A 94 -12.52 -0.90 -8.14
N GLY A 95 -13.43 -1.79 -8.54
CA GLY A 95 -13.10 -3.07 -9.17
C GLY A 95 -12.47 -4.09 -8.22
N MET A 96 -12.59 -3.88 -6.90
CA MET A 96 -12.08 -4.79 -5.89
C MET A 96 -13.17 -5.71 -5.36
N THR A 97 -12.76 -6.88 -4.86
CA THR A 97 -13.65 -7.87 -4.27
C THR A 97 -13.13 -8.26 -2.89
N LEU A 98 -14.03 -8.31 -1.91
CA LEU A 98 -13.73 -8.83 -0.59
C LEU A 98 -13.77 -10.35 -0.61
N TYR A 99 -12.71 -10.99 -0.15
CA TYR A 99 -12.65 -12.43 0.07
C TYR A 99 -12.61 -12.72 1.57
N ALA A 100 -13.49 -13.60 2.03
CA ALA A 100 -13.38 -14.16 3.37
C ALA A 100 -12.30 -15.25 3.34
N GLY A 101 -11.13 -14.96 3.91
CA GLY A 101 -10.10 -15.97 4.16
C GLY A 101 -10.44 -16.81 5.39
N PRO A 102 -9.79 -17.97 5.59
CA PRO A 102 -9.81 -18.63 6.89
C PRO A 102 -9.35 -17.62 7.95
N ILE A 103 -10.05 -17.64 9.08
CA ILE A 103 -9.56 -16.95 10.28
C ILE A 103 -8.40 -17.82 10.73
N ASP A 104 -7.20 -17.54 10.24
CA ASP A 104 -6.00 -18.15 10.80
C ASP A 104 -5.95 -17.75 12.29
N GLU A 105 -6.01 -18.77 13.16
CA GLU A 105 -5.93 -18.67 14.63
C GLU A 105 -4.64 -18.00 15.12
#